data_AF-A0A946I762-F1
#
_entry.id   AF-A0A946I762-F1
#
_cell.length_a   1.000
_cell.length_b   1.000
_cell.length_c   1.000
_cell.angle_alpha   90.00
_cell.angle_beta   90.00
_cell.angle_gamma   90.00
#
_symmetry.space_group_name_H-M   'P 1'
#
loop_
_entity.id
_entity.type
_entity.pdbx_description
1 polymer ?
#
loop_
_entity_poly.entity_id
_entity_poly.type
_entity_poly.pdbx_seq_one_letter_code
_entity_poly.pdbx_strand_id
1 'polypeptide(L)'
;MIQSYDASGVTISGRLFAESFILMPRDTDPQIWAIEKFQDISTDVLDALFCTSWDALLLGTGSEHHLPGPDLLKLMARRNRTIDFMPSRSACATFNLLSMDHREVATAIILPLGH
;
A
#
# COMPACT_ATOMS: atom_id res chain seq x y z
N MET A 1 -7.73 1.98 -10.77
CA MET A 1 -6.99 3.26 -10.82
C MET A 1 -7.56 4.20 -9.76
N ILE A 2 -6.70 4.93 -9.07
CA ILE A 2 -7.10 5.88 -8.02
C ILE A 2 -7.57 7.17 -8.69
N GLN A 3 -8.76 7.66 -8.33
CA GLN A 3 -9.40 8.82 -8.96
C GLN A 3 -9.13 10.12 -8.20
N SER A 4 -9.23 10.10 -6.88
CA SER A 4 -8.89 11.23 -6.01
C SER A 4 -8.31 10.75 -4.69
N TYR A 5 -7.56 11.61 -4.03
CA TYR A 5 -7.00 11.36 -2.70
C TYR A 5 -6.87 12.70 -1.96
N ASP A 6 -7.58 12.83 -0.84
CA ASP A 6 -7.67 14.04 -0.04
C ASP A 6 -7.73 13.70 1.46
N ALA A 7 -7.88 14.71 2.32
CA ALA A 7 -7.91 14.50 3.77
C ALA A 7 -9.03 13.53 4.23
N SER A 8 -10.09 13.39 3.43
CA SER A 8 -11.22 12.49 3.72
C SER A 8 -10.91 11.03 3.38
N GLY A 9 -9.90 10.77 2.55
CA GLY A 9 -9.54 9.42 2.11
C GLY A 9 -9.17 9.33 0.62
N VAL A 10 -9.33 8.14 0.05
CA VAL A 10 -8.99 7.85 -1.34
C VAL A 10 -10.23 7.37 -2.08
N THR A 11 -10.52 7.95 -3.25
CA THR A 11 -11.62 7.50 -4.11
C THR A 11 -11.11 6.55 -5.17
N ILE A 12 -11.66 5.34 -5.18
CA ILE A 12 -11.35 4.27 -6.14
C ILE A 12 -12.67 3.78 -6.72
N SER A 13 -12.78 3.75 -8.05
CA SER A 13 -13.99 3.29 -8.75
C SER A 13 -15.29 3.97 -8.27
N GLY A 14 -15.22 5.27 -7.92
CA GLY A 14 -16.36 6.04 -7.40
C GLY A 14 -16.72 5.79 -5.93
N ARG A 15 -15.98 4.95 -5.21
CA ARG A 15 -16.15 4.71 -3.77
C ARG A 15 -15.05 5.41 -2.98
N LEU A 16 -15.46 6.16 -1.95
CA LEU A 16 -14.55 6.78 -0.99
C LEU A 16 -14.14 5.76 0.07
N PHE A 17 -12.84 5.53 0.20
CA PHE A 17 -12.22 4.73 1.24
C PHE A 17 -11.61 5.67 2.27
N ALA A 18 -12.21 5.69 3.47
CA ALA A 18 -11.72 6.45 4.63
C ALA A 18 -10.84 5.60 5.57
N GLU A 19 -10.78 4.28 5.33
CA GLU A 19 -10.00 3.32 6.08
C GLU A 19 -8.88 2.74 5.21
N SER A 20 -7.83 2.24 5.85
CA SER A 20 -6.70 1.62 5.16
C SER A 20 -7.16 0.47 4.28
N PHE A 21 -6.51 0.33 3.13
CA PHE A 21 -6.92 -0.65 2.13
C PHE A 21 -5.73 -1.18 1.34
N ILE A 22 -5.93 -2.31 0.70
CA ILE A 22 -4.98 -2.94 -0.21
C ILE A 22 -5.63 -3.05 -1.58
N LEU A 23 -4.93 -2.62 -2.61
CA LEU A 23 -5.32 -2.76 -4.01
C LEU A 23 -4.31 -3.65 -4.73
N MET A 24 -4.77 -4.81 -5.19
CA MET A 24 -3.97 -5.77 -5.95
C MET A 24 -4.07 -5.49 -7.45
N PRO A 25 -3.04 -5.84 -8.25
CA PRO A 25 -2.97 -5.47 -9.68
C PRO A 25 -4.12 -6.03 -10.53
N ARG A 26 -4.71 -7.16 -10.11
CA ARG A 26 -5.83 -7.82 -10.82
C ARG A 26 -7.19 -7.55 -10.17
N ASP A 27 -7.21 -6.90 -9.02
CA ASP A 27 -8.45 -6.56 -8.33
C ASP A 27 -8.99 -5.22 -8.83
N THR A 28 -10.30 -5.17 -9.00
CA THR A 28 -11.01 -3.94 -9.39
C THR A 28 -11.48 -3.15 -8.17
N ASP A 29 -11.65 -3.83 -7.04
CA ASP A 29 -12.11 -3.28 -5.77
C ASP A 29 -11.01 -3.47 -4.72
N PRO A 30 -10.61 -2.40 -4.00
CA PRO A 30 -9.63 -2.51 -2.95
C PRO A 30 -10.23 -3.23 -1.73
N GLN A 31 -9.41 -4.05 -1.07
CA GLN A 31 -9.79 -4.80 0.13
C GLN A 31 -9.50 -3.97 1.38
N ILE A 32 -10.44 -3.95 2.32
CA ILE A 32 -10.24 -3.29 3.61
C ILE A 32 -9.09 -3.97 4.35
N TRP A 33 -8.15 -3.16 4.83
CA TRP A 33 -6.97 -3.60 5.55
C TRP A 33 -7.05 -3.11 6.99
N ALA A 34 -7.10 -4.06 7.94
CA ALA A 34 -7.24 -3.79 9.37
C ALA A 34 -5.94 -3.25 10.01
N ILE A 35 -5.29 -2.27 9.38
CA ILE A 35 -4.05 -1.62 9.83
C ILE A 35 -4.28 -0.12 9.86
N GLU A 36 -4.24 0.49 11.03
CA GLU A 36 -4.51 1.93 11.19
C GLU A 36 -3.23 2.79 11.13
N LYS A 37 -2.06 2.21 11.42
CA LYS A 37 -0.77 2.89 11.39
C LYS A 37 0.34 1.92 10.99
N PHE A 38 1.43 2.47 10.46
CA PHE A 38 2.59 1.70 10.03
C PHE A 38 3.16 0.77 11.12
N GLN A 39 3.06 1.20 12.39
CA GLN A 39 3.57 0.45 13.54
C GLN A 39 2.80 -0.84 13.84
N ASP A 40 1.56 -1.00 13.35
CA ASP A 40 0.81 -2.26 13.48
C ASP A 40 1.27 -3.32 12.48
N ILE A 41 2.11 -2.96 11.50
CA ILE A 41 2.64 -3.89 10.51
C ILE A 41 3.67 -4.79 11.18
N SER A 42 3.21 -5.98 11.51
CA SER A 42 4.05 -7.07 11.98
C SER A 42 4.61 -7.88 10.80
N THR A 43 5.60 -8.72 11.09
CA THR A 43 6.15 -9.66 10.09
C THR A 43 5.07 -10.55 9.51
N ASP A 44 4.07 -10.97 10.28
CA ASP A 44 2.94 -11.79 9.82
C ASP A 44 2.08 -11.07 8.78
N VAL A 45 1.77 -9.80 9.03
CA VAL A 45 1.02 -8.94 8.10
C VAL A 45 1.80 -8.76 6.80
N LEU A 46 3.11 -8.54 6.89
CA LEU A 46 3.97 -8.41 5.72
C LEU A 46 4.09 -9.74 4.96
N ASP A 47 4.12 -10.87 5.68
CA ASP A 47 4.17 -12.22 5.11
C ASP A 47 2.93 -12.53 4.27
N ALA A 48 1.76 -12.15 4.78
CA ALA A 48 0.49 -12.27 4.06
C ALA A 48 0.51 -11.48 2.74
N LEU A 49 1.14 -10.31 2.72
CA LEU A 49 1.34 -9.53 1.48
C LEU A 49 2.30 -10.24 0.51
N PHE A 50 3.28 -11.02 0.97
CA PHE A 50 4.13 -11.82 0.08
C PHE A 50 3.44 -13.07 -0.48
N CYS A 51 2.36 -13.54 0.14
CA CYS A 51 1.57 -14.66 -0.37
C CYS A 51 0.76 -14.29 -1.63
N THR A 52 0.63 -13.00 -1.95
CA THR A 52 0.02 -12.56 -3.21
C THR A 52 1.07 -12.35 -4.31
N SER A 53 0.62 -12.43 -5.57
CA SER A 53 1.48 -12.24 -6.73
C SER A 53 1.47 -10.78 -7.16
N TRP A 54 2.66 -10.15 -7.15
CA TRP A 54 2.90 -8.79 -7.61
C TRP A 54 4.39 -8.64 -7.97
N ASP A 55 4.67 -7.77 -8.93
CA ASP A 55 6.03 -7.39 -9.35
C ASP A 55 6.61 -6.29 -8.45
N ALA A 56 5.76 -5.36 -8.03
CA ALA A 56 6.12 -4.27 -7.13
C ALA A 56 5.00 -4.03 -6.12
N LEU A 57 5.36 -3.76 -4.86
CA LEU A 57 4.42 -3.41 -3.81
C LEU A 57 4.77 -2.04 -3.24
N LEU A 58 3.84 -1.09 -3.39
CA LEU A 58 3.94 0.25 -2.83
C LEU A 58 3.20 0.30 -1.49
N LEU A 59 3.90 0.58 -0.40
CA LEU A 59 3.31 0.69 0.92
C LEU A 59 3.26 2.16 1.37
N GLY A 60 2.05 2.70 1.35
CA GLY A 60 1.69 4.01 1.86
C GLY A 60 1.70 4.01 3.39
N THR A 61 2.66 4.71 4.00
CA THR A 61 2.85 4.70 5.47
C THR A 61 1.98 5.70 6.24
N GLY A 62 1.02 6.34 5.56
CA GLY A 62 0.17 7.40 6.11
C GLY A 62 0.62 8.79 5.64
N SER A 63 0.46 9.78 6.51
CA SER A 63 0.86 11.17 6.26
C SER A 63 2.37 11.37 6.18
N GLU A 64 3.13 10.57 6.92
CA GLU A 64 4.58 10.66 7.00
C GLU A 64 5.24 9.41 6.42
N HIS A 65 6.49 9.56 5.99
CA HIS A 65 7.31 8.44 5.54
C HIS A 65 7.84 7.67 6.76
N HIS A 66 7.52 6.38 6.84
CA HIS A 66 8.07 5.50 7.86
C HIS A 66 8.96 4.42 7.25
N LEU A 67 10.10 4.17 7.90
CA LEU A 67 11.01 3.10 7.50
C LEU A 67 10.68 1.80 8.24
N PRO A 68 10.77 0.64 7.56
CA PRO A 68 10.55 -0.64 8.19
C PRO A 68 11.62 -0.93 9.25
N GLY A 69 11.19 -1.58 10.34
CA GLY A 69 12.10 -2.09 11.35
C GLY A 69 13.01 -3.22 10.83
N PRO A 70 14.04 -3.60 11.61
CA PRO A 70 15.02 -4.62 11.21
C PRO A 70 14.39 -5.99 10.96
N ASP A 71 13.30 -6.35 11.65
CA ASP A 71 12.63 -7.64 11.48
C ASP A 71 11.85 -7.73 10.15
N LEU A 72 11.20 -6.64 9.74
CA LEU A 72 10.55 -6.53 8.43
C LEU A 72 11.59 -6.60 7.30
N LEU A 73 12.74 -5.92 7.47
CA LEU A 73 13.87 -5.98 6.53
C LEU A 73 14.43 -7.40 6.37
N LYS A 74 14.59 -8.13 7.49
CA LYS A 74 15.01 -9.55 7.45
C LYS A 74 14.00 -10.42 6.71
N LEU A 75 12.71 -10.18 6.90
CA LEU A 75 11.67 -10.95 6.20
C LEU A 75 11.70 -10.69 4.69
N MET A 76 11.79 -9.42 4.27
CA MET A 76 11.96 -9.02 2.87
C MET A 76 13.17 -9.70 2.22
N ALA A 77 14.32 -9.66 2.91
CA ALA A 77 15.53 -10.33 2.46
C ALA A 77 15.35 -11.86 2.31
N ARG A 78 14.67 -12.51 3.26
CA ARG A 78 14.37 -13.95 3.21
C ARG A 78 13.42 -14.33 2.08
N ARG A 79 12.44 -13.48 1.79
CA ARG A 79 11.47 -13.68 0.70
C ARG A 79 11.98 -13.22 -0.66
N ASN A 80 13.18 -12.62 -0.71
CA ASN A 80 13.81 -12.05 -1.90
C ASN A 80 12.88 -11.08 -2.65
N ARG A 81 12.10 -10.31 -1.88
CA ARG A 81 11.15 -9.30 -2.36
C ARG A 81 11.35 -8.01 -1.58
N THR A 82 11.19 -6.89 -2.27
CA THR A 82 11.33 -5.56 -1.69
C THR A 82 9.99 -4.84 -1.75
N ILE A 83 9.74 -3.99 -0.76
CA ILE A 83 8.56 -3.14 -0.67
C ILE A 83 9.04 -1.70 -0.65
N ASP A 84 8.41 -0.86 -1.45
CA ASP A 84 8.70 0.58 -1.49
C ASP A 84 7.80 1.29 -0.48
N PHE A 85 8.41 1.77 0.60
CA PHE A 85 7.75 2.54 1.63
C PHE A 85 7.77 4.01 1.24
N MET A 86 6.60 4.65 1.26
CA MET A 86 6.47 6.07 0.93
C MET A 86 5.20 6.65 1.59
N PRO A 87 5.06 7.99 1.68
CA PRO A 87 3.81 8.59 2.13
C PRO A 87 2.63 8.12 1.29
N SER A 88 1.47 7.94 1.90
CA SER A 88 0.28 7.37 1.24
C SER A 88 -0.17 8.18 0.01
N ARG A 89 -0.04 9.51 0.03
CA ARG A 89 -0.29 10.36 -1.15
C ARG A 89 0.67 10.04 -2.31
N SER A 90 1.95 9.85 -2.00
CA SER A 90 2.96 9.47 -2.99
C SER A 90 2.69 8.07 -3.53
N ALA A 91 2.31 7.11 -2.68
CA ALA A 91 1.93 5.76 -3.11
C ALA A 91 0.75 5.78 -4.08
N CYS A 92 -0.29 6.60 -3.81
CA CYS A 92 -1.43 6.75 -4.71
C CYS A 92 -1.02 7.26 -6.11
N ALA A 93 -0.16 8.30 -6.15
CA ALA A 93 0.34 8.86 -7.40
C ALA A 93 1.23 7.86 -8.17
N THR A 94 2.17 7.22 -7.48
CA THR A 94 3.08 6.21 -8.06
C THR A 94 2.32 4.98 -8.56
N PHE A 95 1.30 4.53 -7.82
CA PHE A 95 0.45 3.42 -8.26
C PHE A 95 -0.22 3.73 -9.60
N ASN A 96 -0.80 4.91 -9.76
CA ASN A 96 -1.41 5.31 -11.03
C ASN A 96 -0.40 5.31 -12.18
N LEU A 97 0.82 5.80 -11.94
CA LEU A 97 1.89 5.79 -12.95
C LEU A 97 2.31 4.36 -13.32
N LEU A 98 2.56 3.49 -12.34
CA LEU A 98 3.00 2.11 -12.58
C LEU A 98 1.90 1.23 -13.16
N SER A 99 0.65 1.45 -12.76
CA SER A 99 -0.51 0.73 -13.28
C SER A 99 -0.74 1.03 -14.76
N MET A 100 -0.33 2.20 -15.25
CA MET A 100 -0.35 2.54 -16.68
C MET A 100 0.76 1.83 -17.48
N ASP A 101 1.86 1.42 -16.85
CA ASP A 101 2.99 0.71 -17.47
C ASP A 101 2.74 -0.80 -17.63
N HIS A 102 1.50 -1.27 -17.44
CA HIS A 102 1.12 -2.70 -17.45
C HIS A 102 1.89 -3.60 -16.48
N ARG A 103 2.49 -3.03 -15.43
CA ARG A 103 3.12 -3.81 -14.36
C ARG A 103 2.08 -4.35 -13.41
N GLU A 104 2.31 -5.56 -12.89
CA GLU A 104 1.53 -6.14 -11.79
C GLU A 104 1.91 -5.45 -10.46
N VAL A 105 1.59 -4.15 -10.34
CA VAL A 105 1.84 -3.35 -9.14
C VAL A 105 0.69 -3.50 -8.15
N ALA A 106 1.03 -3.86 -6.91
CA ALA A 106 0.13 -3.80 -5.77
C ALA A 106 0.38 -2.53 -4.95
N THR A 107 -0.63 -2.04 -4.25
CA THR A 107 -0.46 -0.96 -3.27
C THR A 107 -1.23 -1.23 -1.99
N ALA A 108 -0.60 -0.98 -0.85
CA ALA A 108 -1.22 -0.99 0.46
C ALA A 108 -1.17 0.42 1.01
N ILE A 109 -2.33 1.03 1.28
CA ILE A 109 -2.44 2.43 1.69
C ILE A 109 -2.95 2.49 3.12
N ILE A 110 -2.16 3.12 3.99
CA ILE A 110 -2.58 3.46 5.35
C ILE A 110 -3.22 4.85 5.35
N LEU A 111 -4.37 4.97 6.00
CA LEU A 111 -5.09 6.22 6.20
C LEU A 111 -5.07 6.65 7.68
N PRO A 112 -5.18 7.96 7.97
CA PRO A 112 -5.43 9.08 7.05
C PRO A 112 -4.19 9.56 6.27
N LEU A 113 -4.42 10.29 5.17
CA LEU A 113 -3.37 10.88 4.32
C LEU A 113 -2.65 12.11 4.92
N GLY A 114 -3.01 12.48 6.16
CA GLY A 114 -2.61 13.74 6.80
C GLY A 114 -3.33 14.95 6.19
N HIS A 115 -3.37 16.05 6.95
CA HIS A 115 -3.88 17.33 6.48
C HIS A 115 -2.91 18.01 5.49
#